data_AF-A0A8T2NB21-F1
#
_entry.id   AF-A0A8T2NB21-F1
#
_cell.length_a   1.000
_cell.length_b   1.000
_cell.length_c   1.000
_cell.angle_alpha   90.00
_cell.angle_beta   90.00
_cell.angle_gamma   90.00
#
_symmetry.space_group_name_H-M   'P 1'
#
loop_
_entity.id
_entity.type
_entity.pdbx_description
1 polymer ?
#
loop_
_entity_poly.entity_id
_entity_poly.type
_entity_poly.pdbx_seq_one_letter_code
_entity_poly.pdbx_strand_id
1 'polypeptide(L)'
;MYYDSNITKAIPKTEWIEHAADKNYWDTETRRLGGEQQHFSAMIKNKWDNNPTQIESEKLRLTQECIDWLKKYVSYGRNTLERRDGEEVQEGVEEGETLLNGDGTFQITSRLTVKPEDWRILTYTCTVQHKSLEKDIVK
;
A
#
# COMPACT_ATOMS: atom_id res chain seq x y z
N MET A 1 9.52 -25.69 -12.20
CA MET A 1 8.06 -25.73 -12.41
C MET A 1 7.40 -24.53 -11.75
N TYR A 2 6.29 -24.07 -12.31
CA TYR A 2 5.39 -23.05 -11.78
C TYR A 2 3.96 -23.60 -11.71
N TYR A 3 3.23 -23.24 -10.65
CA TYR A 3 1.82 -23.58 -10.42
C TYR A 3 1.24 -22.53 -9.47
N ASP A 4 0.01 -22.08 -9.73
CA ASP A 4 -0.75 -21.23 -8.83
C ASP A 4 -2.25 -21.56 -8.92
N SER A 5 -3.03 -20.99 -7.99
CA SER A 5 -4.47 -21.26 -7.85
C SER A 5 -5.35 -20.71 -8.98
N ASN A 6 -4.84 -19.79 -9.80
CA ASN A 6 -5.54 -19.22 -10.95
C ASN A 6 -5.24 -20.03 -12.22
N ILE A 7 -3.97 -20.39 -12.44
CA ILE A 7 -3.55 -21.13 -13.63
C ILE A 7 -3.88 -22.61 -13.51
N THR A 8 -3.80 -23.19 -12.31
CA THR A 8 -4.18 -24.58 -12.00
C THR A 8 -3.54 -25.65 -12.89
N LYS A 9 -2.38 -25.33 -13.46
CA LYS A 9 -1.59 -26.22 -14.32
C LYS A 9 -0.13 -26.16 -13.91
N ALA A 10 0.51 -27.32 -13.84
CA ALA A 10 1.94 -27.42 -13.62
C ALA A 10 2.66 -27.05 -14.92
N ILE A 11 3.43 -25.96 -14.89
CA ILE A 11 4.13 -25.43 -16.07
C ILE A 11 5.65 -25.60 -15.86
N PRO A 12 6.37 -26.24 -16.78
CA PRO A 12 7.84 -26.27 -16.74
C PRO A 12 8.39 -24.85 -16.85
N LYS A 13 9.44 -24.53 -16.08
CA LYS A 13 10.05 -23.18 -16.11
C LYS A 13 10.96 -22.97 -17.32
N THR A 14 11.30 -24.04 -18.04
CA THR A 14 12.22 -24.04 -19.18
C THR A 14 11.88 -25.19 -20.13
N GLU A 15 12.09 -25.01 -21.44
CA GLU A 15 11.70 -25.97 -22.49
C GLU A 15 12.38 -27.34 -22.35
N TRP A 16 13.65 -27.39 -21.95
CA TRP A 16 14.35 -28.68 -21.82
C TRP A 16 13.76 -29.58 -20.73
N ILE A 17 13.19 -28.99 -19.67
CA ILE A 17 12.54 -29.72 -18.58
C ILE A 17 11.25 -30.38 -19.07
N GLU A 18 10.57 -29.77 -20.04
CA GLU A 18 9.39 -30.35 -20.66
C GLU A 18 9.74 -31.62 -21.44
N HIS A 19 10.79 -31.57 -22.26
CA HIS A 19 11.22 -32.67 -23.12
C HIS A 19 11.94 -33.80 -22.37
N ALA A 20 12.56 -33.48 -21.22
CA ALA A 20 13.21 -34.47 -20.36
C ALA A 20 12.22 -35.29 -19.52
N ALA A 21 10.98 -34.82 -19.38
CA ALA A 21 9.96 -35.46 -18.56
C ALA A 21 9.11 -36.45 -19.38
N ASP A 22 8.62 -37.49 -18.71
CA ASP A 22 7.72 -38.46 -19.34
C ASP A 22 6.42 -37.79 -19.81
N LYS A 23 5.83 -38.34 -20.88
CA LYS A 23 4.62 -37.80 -21.55
C LYS A 23 3.47 -37.45 -20.60
N ASN A 24 3.32 -38.16 -19.48
CA ASN A 24 2.22 -37.99 -18.52
C ASN A 24 2.65 -37.29 -17.21
N TYR A 25 3.91 -36.87 -17.10
CA TYR A 25 4.46 -36.30 -15.88
C TYR A 25 3.71 -35.01 -15.48
N TRP A 26 3.57 -34.07 -16.42
CA TRP A 26 2.94 -32.77 -16.14
C TRP A 26 1.44 -32.86 -15.83
N ASP A 27 0.74 -33.82 -16.43
CA ASP A 27 -0.68 -34.09 -16.13
C ASP A 27 -0.84 -34.68 -14.73
N THR A 28 0.05 -35.60 -14.36
CA THR A 28 0.09 -36.19 -13.02
C THR A 28 0.41 -35.13 -11.97
N GLU A 29 1.39 -34.29 -12.25
CA GLU A 29 1.84 -33.22 -11.37
C GLU A 29 0.78 -32.13 -11.20
N THR A 30 0.09 -31.78 -12.29
CA THR A 30 -1.07 -30.87 -12.25
C THR A 30 -2.17 -31.42 -11.32
N ARG A 31 -2.51 -32.71 -11.45
CA ARG A 31 -3.51 -33.35 -10.59
C ARG A 31 -3.08 -33.37 -9.13
N ARG A 32 -1.80 -33.69 -8.87
CA ARG A 32 -1.22 -33.74 -7.52
C ARG A 32 -1.28 -32.37 -6.84
N LEU A 33 -0.80 -31.33 -7.53
CA LEU A 33 -0.81 -29.95 -7.02
C LEU A 33 -2.23 -29.41 -6.82
N GLY A 34 -3.17 -29.78 -7.70
CA GLY A 34 -4.59 -29.48 -7.51
C GLY A 34 -5.15 -30.11 -6.24
N GLY A 35 -4.79 -31.36 -5.94
CA GLY A 35 -5.14 -32.03 -4.68
C GLY A 35 -4.53 -31.34 -3.45
N GLU A 36 -3.26 -30.95 -3.52
CA GLU A 36 -2.58 -30.22 -2.45
C GLU A 36 -3.21 -28.84 -2.20
N GLN A 37 -3.57 -28.12 -3.26
CA GLN A 37 -4.27 -26.85 -3.17
C GLN A 37 -5.62 -27.00 -2.45
N GLN A 38 -6.43 -28.00 -2.84
CA GLN A 38 -7.72 -28.27 -2.19
C GLN A 38 -7.54 -28.64 -0.72
N HIS A 39 -6.58 -29.51 -0.42
CA HIS A 39 -6.27 -29.92 0.95
C HIS A 39 -5.82 -28.73 1.82
N PHE A 40 -4.90 -27.91 1.30
CA PHE A 40 -4.43 -26.71 2.00
C PHE A 40 -5.56 -25.72 2.23
N SER A 41 -6.39 -25.46 1.22
CA SER A 41 -7.56 -24.60 1.34
C SER A 41 -8.54 -25.10 2.41
N ALA A 42 -8.80 -26.41 2.46
CA ALA A 42 -9.68 -27.01 3.45
C ALA A 42 -9.11 -26.89 4.87
N MET A 43 -7.81 -27.12 5.06
CA MET A 43 -7.15 -26.94 6.36
C MET A 43 -7.27 -25.50 6.86
N ILE A 44 -7.00 -24.51 5.99
CA ILE A 44 -7.13 -23.10 6.36
C ILE A 44 -8.57 -22.76 6.70
N LYS A 45 -9.54 -23.19 5.86
CA LYS A 45 -10.96 -22.99 6.12
C LYS A 45 -11.37 -23.57 7.47
N ASN A 46 -11.00 -24.81 7.77
CA ASN A 46 -11.32 -25.47 9.03
C ASN A 46 -10.71 -24.72 10.23
N LYS A 47 -9.45 -24.27 10.10
CA LYS A 47 -8.79 -23.47 11.13
C LYS A 47 -9.55 -22.16 11.41
N TRP A 48 -10.05 -21.49 10.37
CA TRP A 48 -10.80 -20.25 10.50
C TRP A 48 -12.20 -20.48 11.07
N ASP A 49 -12.92 -21.47 10.54
CA ASP A 49 -14.28 -21.82 10.95
C ASP A 49 -14.33 -22.21 12.46
N ASN A 50 -13.27 -22.82 12.99
CA ASN A 50 -13.18 -23.19 14.41
C ASN A 50 -12.72 -22.06 15.34
N ASN A 51 -12.24 -20.93 14.82
CA ASN A 51 -11.73 -19.82 15.62
C ASN A 51 -12.34 -18.46 15.21
N PRO A 52 -13.68 -18.34 15.13
CA PRO A 52 -14.34 -17.17 14.56
C PRO A 52 -14.04 -15.88 15.34
N THR A 53 -13.93 -15.95 16.66
CA THR A 53 -13.61 -14.80 17.53
C THR A 53 -12.20 -14.26 17.27
N GLN A 54 -11.22 -15.14 17.05
CA GLN A 54 -9.85 -14.72 16.71
C GLN A 54 -9.78 -14.11 15.31
N ILE A 55 -10.54 -14.65 14.35
CA ILE A 55 -10.63 -14.07 13.00
C ILE A 55 -11.29 -12.69 13.04
N GLU A 56 -12.36 -12.53 13.82
CA GLU A 56 -13.03 -11.24 13.98
C GLU A 56 -12.12 -10.21 14.67
N SER A 57 -11.36 -10.62 15.71
CA SER A 57 -10.40 -9.73 16.36
C SER A 57 -9.25 -9.33 15.44
N GLU A 58 -8.70 -10.28 14.67
CA GLU A 58 -7.65 -9.97 13.69
C GLU A 58 -8.17 -9.08 12.56
N LYS A 59 -9.41 -9.31 12.11
CA LYS A 59 -10.07 -8.45 11.13
C LYS A 59 -10.20 -7.03 11.68
N LEU A 60 -10.74 -6.86 12.88
CA LEU A 60 -10.85 -5.55 13.53
C LEU A 60 -9.48 -4.87 13.66
N ARG A 61 -8.46 -5.61 14.11
CA ARG A 61 -7.10 -5.09 14.24
C ARG A 61 -6.53 -4.61 12.90
N LEU A 62 -6.72 -5.38 11.83
CA LEU A 62 -6.18 -5.06 10.51
C LEU A 62 -6.97 -3.95 9.80
N THR A 63 -8.30 -3.96 9.89
CA THR A 63 -9.15 -3.03 9.13
C THR A 63 -9.48 -1.75 9.88
N GLN A 64 -9.39 -1.75 11.22
CA GLN A 64 -9.71 -0.60 12.04
C GLN A 64 -8.45 -0.09 12.75
N GLU A 65 -7.90 -0.87 13.68
CA GLU A 65 -6.81 -0.37 14.53
C GLU A 65 -5.57 0.03 13.72
N CYS A 66 -5.15 -0.79 12.76
CA CYS A 66 -4.02 -0.51 11.90
C CYS A 66 -4.25 0.75 11.06
N ILE A 67 -5.45 0.93 10.50
CA ILE A 67 -5.81 2.10 9.70
C ILE A 67 -5.85 3.36 10.57
N ASP A 68 -6.41 3.28 11.78
CA ASP A 68 -6.48 4.41 12.72
C ASP A 68 -5.09 4.83 13.18
N TRP A 69 -4.22 3.87 13.50
CA TRP A 69 -2.82 4.14 13.81
C TRP A 69 -2.09 4.74 12.62
N LEU A 70 -2.32 4.23 11.40
CA LEU A 70 -1.72 4.79 10.19
C LEU A 70 -2.15 6.25 9.98
N LYS A 71 -3.45 6.55 10.07
CA LYS A 71 -3.99 7.92 9.99
C LYS A 71 -3.37 8.83 11.04
N LYS A 72 -3.22 8.34 12.27
CA LYS A 72 -2.60 9.06 13.39
C LYS A 72 -1.11 9.34 13.16
N TYR A 73 -0.35 8.38 12.64
CA TYR A 73 1.06 8.60 12.31
C TYR A 73 1.23 9.57 11.13
N VAL A 74 0.33 9.50 10.14
CA VAL A 74 0.28 10.48 9.04
C VAL A 74 -0.03 11.88 9.58
N SER A 75 -0.98 12.04 10.51
CA SER A 75 -1.28 13.35 11.11
C SER A 75 -0.16 13.89 11.99
N TYR A 76 0.58 13.04 12.70
CA TYR A 76 1.79 13.47 13.40
C TYR A 76 2.87 14.00 12.45
N GLY A 77 3.02 13.35 11.28
CA GLY A 77 3.84 13.89 10.19
C GLY A 77 3.30 15.22 9.65
N ARG A 78 1.97 15.37 9.59
CA ARG A 78 1.29 16.63 9.20
C ARG A 78 1.56 17.77 10.20
N ASN A 79 1.49 17.54 11.50
CA ASN A 79 1.82 18.57 12.51
C ASN A 79 3.30 18.97 12.49
N THR A 80 4.17 18.15 11.88
CA THR A 80 5.58 18.50 11.66
C THR A 80 5.75 19.43 10.46
N LEU A 81 4.72 19.58 9.60
CA LEU A 81 4.69 20.49 8.44
C LEU A 81 4.21 21.91 8.79
N GLU A 82 3.74 22.16 10.02
CA GLU A 82 3.10 23.43 10.41
C GLU A 82 4.03 24.42 11.15
N ARG A 83 5.33 24.48 10.84
CA ARG A 83 6.19 25.57 11.35
C ARG A 83 7.31 26.02 10.42
N ARG A 84 7.32 27.32 10.08
CA ARG A 84 8.52 28.18 10.13
C ARG A 84 8.21 29.69 10.13
N ASP A 85 9.08 30.43 10.83
CA ASP A 85 9.26 31.90 10.90
C ASP A 85 8.24 32.78 11.65
N GLY A 86 7.37 32.19 12.46
CA GLY A 86 6.71 32.92 13.55
C GLY A 86 5.54 33.83 13.16
N GLU A 87 5.11 33.86 11.89
CA GLU A 87 3.83 34.47 11.50
C GLU A 87 3.04 33.60 10.53
N GLU A 88 1.73 33.57 10.74
CA GLU A 88 0.75 32.69 10.13
C GLU A 88 0.17 33.33 8.86
N VAL A 89 0.29 32.66 7.71
CA VAL A 89 -0.54 32.98 6.54
C VAL A 89 -1.56 31.86 6.37
N GLN A 90 -2.70 32.02 7.04
CA GLN A 90 -3.89 31.17 6.89
C GLN A 90 -4.82 31.62 5.75
N GLU A 91 -4.66 32.83 5.20
CA GLU A 91 -5.55 33.34 4.16
C GLU A 91 -5.17 32.78 2.78
N GLY A 92 -6.04 31.92 2.21
CA GLY A 92 -5.97 31.48 0.81
C GLY A 92 -5.21 30.17 0.55
N VAL A 93 -4.75 29.45 1.59
CA VAL A 93 -4.16 28.10 1.43
C VAL A 93 -5.25 27.04 1.53
N GLU A 94 -5.44 26.28 0.45
CA GLU A 94 -6.32 25.12 0.39
C GLU A 94 -5.48 23.84 0.46
N GLU A 95 -5.71 23.02 1.48
CA GLU A 95 -5.15 21.67 1.55
C GLU A 95 -5.96 20.70 0.68
N GLY A 96 -5.27 20.02 -0.23
CA GLY A 96 -5.85 18.95 -1.03
C GLY A 96 -5.95 17.63 -0.27
N GLU A 97 -6.82 16.74 -0.75
CA GLU A 97 -6.96 15.40 -0.19
C GLU A 97 -5.65 14.60 -0.28
N THR A 98 -5.43 13.72 0.70
CA THR A 98 -4.33 12.75 0.65
C THR A 98 -4.76 11.55 -0.17
N LEU A 99 -4.12 11.33 -1.32
CA LEU A 99 -4.45 10.22 -2.21
C LEU A 99 -3.45 9.07 -2.02
N LEU A 100 -3.96 7.84 -1.92
CA LEU A 100 -3.15 6.62 -1.91
C LEU A 100 -2.96 6.12 -3.34
N ASN A 101 -1.72 5.92 -3.74
CA ASN A 101 -1.36 5.34 -5.04
C ASN A 101 -1.39 3.80 -4.98
N GLY A 102 -1.58 3.15 -6.14
CA GLY A 102 -1.61 1.69 -6.23
C GLY A 102 -0.27 0.99 -5.90
N ASP A 103 0.82 1.73 -5.79
CA ASP A 103 2.17 1.26 -5.44
C ASP A 103 2.51 1.43 -3.94
N GLY A 104 1.55 1.91 -3.12
CA GLY A 104 1.75 2.14 -1.70
C GLY A 104 2.36 3.49 -1.33
N THR A 105 2.55 4.39 -2.31
CA THR A 105 2.95 5.79 -2.06
C THR A 105 1.74 6.71 -1.88
N PHE A 106 1.96 7.95 -1.42
CA PHE A 106 0.90 8.94 -1.21
C PHE A 106 1.15 10.21 -2.02
N GLN A 107 0.08 10.88 -2.44
CA GLN A 107 0.11 12.24 -2.99
C GLN A 107 -0.57 13.21 -2.02
N ILE A 108 0.10 14.34 -1.77
CA ILE A 108 -0.41 15.43 -0.94
C ILE A 108 -0.27 16.71 -1.76
N THR A 109 -1.33 17.52 -1.80
CA THR A 109 -1.35 18.79 -2.54
C THR A 109 -1.69 19.92 -1.60
N SER A 110 -1.04 21.07 -1.78
CA SER A 110 -1.43 22.33 -1.15
C SER A 110 -1.51 23.40 -2.25
N ARG A 111 -2.55 24.21 -2.25
CA ARG A 111 -2.81 25.25 -3.25
C ARG A 111 -2.93 26.60 -2.56
N LEU A 112 -2.05 27.53 -2.90
CA LEU A 112 -2.15 28.92 -2.45
C LEU A 112 -2.84 29.77 -3.51
N THR A 113 -3.91 30.46 -3.13
CA THR A 113 -4.58 31.48 -3.93
C THR A 113 -4.12 32.86 -3.47
N VAL A 114 -3.44 33.60 -4.35
CA VAL A 114 -2.88 34.92 -4.03
C VAL A 114 -3.65 36.01 -4.75
N LYS A 115 -3.98 37.10 -4.04
CA LYS A 115 -4.64 38.28 -4.62
C LYS A 115 -3.68 39.01 -5.58
N PRO A 116 -4.16 39.58 -6.70
CA PRO A 116 -3.30 40.19 -7.71
C PRO A 116 -2.38 41.31 -7.21
N GLU A 117 -2.79 42.03 -6.15
CA GLU A 117 -2.03 43.12 -5.55
C GLU A 117 -0.74 42.63 -4.88
N ASP A 118 -0.78 41.40 -4.34
CA ASP A 118 0.28 40.81 -3.54
C ASP A 118 1.33 40.09 -4.39
N TRP A 119 1.02 39.78 -5.66
CA TRP A 119 1.91 39.05 -6.59
C TRP A 119 3.27 39.71 -6.80
N ARG A 120 3.34 41.04 -6.63
CA ARG A 120 4.54 41.84 -6.91
C ARG A 120 5.34 42.24 -5.67
N ILE A 121 4.78 42.01 -4.49
CA ILE A 121 5.31 42.53 -3.23
C ILE A 121 5.79 41.37 -2.35
N LEU A 122 5.11 40.22 -2.43
CA LEU A 122 5.39 39.07 -1.60
C LEU A 122 6.19 38.01 -2.36
N THR A 123 7.12 37.40 -1.64
CA THR A 123 7.84 36.20 -2.10
C THR A 123 7.21 34.99 -1.44
N TYR A 124 6.84 34.00 -2.24
CA TYR A 124 6.24 32.77 -1.76
C TYR A 124 7.22 31.62 -1.95
N THR A 125 7.32 30.76 -0.94
CA THR A 125 8.14 29.56 -0.97
C THR A 125 7.33 28.36 -0.51
N CYS A 126 7.34 27.28 -1.28
CA CYS A 126 6.74 26.02 -0.88
C CYS A 126 7.80 25.18 -0.16
N THR A 127 7.58 24.91 1.13
CA THR A 127 8.51 24.10 1.94
C THR A 127 7.86 22.76 2.27
N VAL A 128 8.52 21.66 1.90
CA VAL A 128 8.09 20.29 2.21
C VAL A 128 9.06 19.69 3.21
N GLN A 129 8.52 19.28 4.36
CA GLN A 129 9.27 18.63 5.43
C GLN A 129 8.77 17.20 5.61
N HIS A 130 9.69 16.25 5.71
CA HIS A 130 9.33 14.86 5.98
C HIS A 130 10.46 14.20 6.75
N LYS A 131 10.12 13.39 7.75
CA LYS A 131 11.10 12.73 8.64
C LYS A 131 12.17 11.90 7.93
N SER A 132 11.88 11.44 6.71
CA SER A 132 12.82 10.66 5.89
C SER A 132 13.73 11.53 5.02
N LEU A 133 13.57 12.86 5.04
CA LEU A 133 14.44 13.79 4.33
C LEU A 133 15.51 14.33 5.29
N GLU A 134 16.76 14.34 4.86
CA GLU A 134 17.85 14.96 5.62
C GLU A 134 17.73 16.50 5.65
N LYS A 135 17.05 17.08 4.65
CA LYS A 135 16.84 18.52 4.52
C LYS A 135 15.46 18.80 3.92
N ASP A 136 14.89 19.94 4.30
CA ASP A 136 13.64 20.44 3.74
C ASP A 136 13.78 20.69 2.25
N ILE A 137 12.74 20.34 1.49
CA ILE A 137 12.66 20.68 0.07
C ILE A 137 11.96 22.04 -0.02
N VAL A 138 12.66 23.05 -0.55
CA VAL A 138 12.13 24.39 -0.76
C VAL A 138 12.01 24.65 -2.27
N LYS A 139 10.86 25.13 -2.72
CA LYS A 139 10.55 25.47 -4.11
C LYS A 139 10.00 26.88 -4.24
#